data_AF-A0A1I7WMR1-F1
#
_entry.id   AF-A0A1I7WMR1-F1
#
_cell.length_a   1.000
_cell.length_b   1.000
_cell.length_c   1.000
_cell.angle_alpha   90.00
_cell.angle_beta   90.00
_cell.angle_gamma   90.00
#
_symmetry.space_group_name_H-M   'P 1'
#
loop_
_entity.id
_entity.type
_entity.pdbx_description
1 polymer ?
#
loop_
_entity_poly.entity_id
_entity_poly.type
_entity_poly.pdbx_seq_one_letter_code
_entity_poly.pdbx_strand_id
1 'polypeptide(L)'
;MASTSSGQDPAGTNSTQSSSKDTKLYTERFVKSVQFPISERLNVDQVYDRRTGKPRHEVLRDHFIKEGRIEEEAAIRIIQECTVNIN
;
A
#
# COMPACT_ATOMS: atom_id res chain seq x y z
N MET A 1 -63.81 8.76 39.21
CA MET A 1 -62.71 7.86 39.60
C MET A 1 -61.65 7.89 38.52
N ALA A 2 -60.44 8.32 38.88
CA ALA A 2 -59.33 8.65 38.00
C ALA A 2 -58.33 7.49 37.85
N SER A 3 -57.67 7.40 36.70
CA SER A 3 -56.33 6.81 36.42
C SER A 3 -56.03 7.13 34.94
N THR A 4 -55.20 8.13 34.58
CA THR A 4 -53.74 8.06 34.31
C THR A 4 -53.37 6.92 33.34
N SER A 5 -52.58 7.06 32.27
CA SER A 5 -51.40 7.92 32.06
C SER A 5 -51.04 8.02 30.57
N SER A 6 -50.50 9.18 30.21
CA SER A 6 -49.74 9.53 29.00
C SER A 6 -48.44 8.73 28.82
N GLY A 7 -48.04 8.45 27.57
CA GLY A 7 -46.69 8.04 27.20
C GLY A 7 -46.55 7.73 25.71
N GLN A 8 -45.76 8.54 25.00
CA GLN A 8 -45.57 8.58 23.55
C GLN A 8 -44.09 8.28 23.23
N ASP A 9 -43.84 7.23 22.42
CA ASP A 9 -42.74 6.97 21.45
C ASP A 9 -41.23 6.97 21.87
N PRO A 10 -40.27 6.43 21.06
CA PRO A 10 -40.28 5.29 20.12
C PRO A 10 -38.95 4.44 20.11
N ALA A 11 -38.87 3.51 19.15
CA ALA A 11 -37.65 3.05 18.44
C ALA A 11 -36.86 1.81 18.94
N GLY A 12 -37.23 0.65 18.38
CA GLY A 12 -36.32 -0.14 17.55
C GLY A 12 -35.27 -1.01 18.24
N THR A 13 -35.57 -2.30 18.45
CA THR A 13 -34.53 -3.32 18.53
C THR A 13 -35.01 -4.57 17.80
N ASN A 14 -34.85 -4.60 16.47
CA ASN A 14 -35.06 -5.80 15.69
C ASN A 14 -33.88 -6.74 15.91
N SER A 15 -34.15 -7.80 16.67
CA SER A 15 -33.45 -9.07 16.58
C SER A 15 -33.54 -9.59 15.14
N THR A 16 -32.43 -9.53 14.40
CA THR A 16 -32.26 -10.33 13.18
C THR A 16 -30.94 -11.06 13.31
N GLN A 17 -31.04 -12.33 13.67
CA GLN A 17 -30.02 -13.33 13.43
C GLN A 17 -29.70 -13.33 11.93
N SER A 18 -28.57 -12.74 11.55
CA SER A 18 -27.90 -13.09 10.30
C SER A 18 -26.69 -13.94 10.68
N SER A 19 -26.88 -15.26 10.60
CA SER A 19 -25.80 -16.23 10.53
C SER A 19 -25.02 -16.00 9.24
N SER A 20 -24.10 -15.05 9.30
CA SER A 20 -23.11 -14.82 8.24
C SER A 20 -22.24 -16.06 8.17
N LYS A 21 -22.50 -16.91 7.18
CA LYS A 21 -21.63 -18.02 6.78
C LYS A 21 -20.23 -17.43 6.63
N ASP A 22 -19.27 -17.94 7.42
CA ASP A 22 -17.85 -17.66 7.27
C ASP A 22 -17.38 -18.15 5.90
N THR A 23 -17.61 -17.35 4.87
CA THR A 23 -16.97 -17.51 3.57
C THR A 23 -15.51 -17.14 3.79
N LYS A 24 -14.69 -18.11 4.22
CA LYS A 24 -13.25 -17.93 4.38
C LYS A 24 -12.69 -17.42 3.05
N LEU A 25 -12.38 -16.12 3.00
CA LEU A 25 -11.70 -15.53 1.86
C LEU A 25 -10.26 -16.06 1.88
N TYR A 26 -9.98 -17.07 1.05
CA TYR A 26 -8.64 -17.65 0.87
C TYR A 26 -7.64 -16.69 0.20
N THR A 27 -8.06 -15.45 -0.07
CA THR A 27 -7.25 -14.39 -0.65
C THR A 27 -6.54 -13.51 0.39
N GLU A 28 -6.91 -13.61 1.67
CA GLU A 28 -6.24 -12.84 2.73
C GLU A 28 -4.90 -13.47 3.14
N ARG A 29 -3.89 -12.62 3.38
CA ARG A 29 -2.62 -13.07 3.95
C ARG A 29 -2.83 -13.63 5.36
N PHE A 30 -2.23 -14.79 5.62
CA PHE A 30 -2.20 -15.40 6.95
C PHE A 30 -1.40 -14.58 7.97
N VAL A 31 -0.27 -13.98 7.54
CA VAL A 31 0.57 -13.12 8.39
C VAL A 31 0.36 -11.65 8.03
N LYS A 32 -0.40 -10.93 8.86
CA LYS A 32 -0.76 -9.52 8.61
C LYS A 32 0.34 -8.52 8.96
N SER A 33 1.35 -8.92 9.72
CA SER A 33 2.46 -8.04 10.14
C SER A 33 3.53 -7.84 9.06
N VAL A 34 3.57 -8.69 8.03
CA VAL A 34 4.55 -8.58 6.95
C VAL A 34 4.07 -7.54 5.96
N GLN A 35 4.89 -6.50 5.75
CA GLN A 35 4.61 -5.47 4.76
C GLN A 35 4.57 -6.08 3.35
N PHE A 36 3.77 -5.47 2.47
CA PHE A 36 3.76 -5.84 1.07
C PHE A 36 4.94 -5.17 0.35
N PRO A 37 5.54 -5.83 -0.65
CA PRO A 37 6.47 -5.19 -1.58
C PRO A 37 5.84 -3.96 -2.23
N ILE A 38 6.64 -2.95 -2.54
CA ILE A 38 6.19 -1.85 -3.41
C ILE A 38 6.06 -2.39 -4.84
N SER A 39 4.83 -2.36 -5.37
CA SER A 39 4.55 -2.79 -6.75
C SER A 39 4.92 -1.74 -7.80
N GLU A 40 4.90 -0.46 -7.42
CA GLU A 40 5.22 0.65 -8.32
C GLU A 40 6.70 0.66 -8.68
N ARG A 41 6.99 0.94 -9.94
CA ARG A 41 8.36 1.07 -10.43
C ARG A 41 8.78 2.54 -10.46
N LEU A 42 9.97 2.85 -9.95
CA LEU A 42 10.53 4.19 -10.14
C LEU A 42 10.97 4.39 -11.58
N ASN A 43 10.58 5.51 -12.17
CA ASN A 43 11.03 5.93 -13.49
C ASN A 43 12.38 6.65 -13.46
N VAL A 44 12.91 6.98 -14.63
CA VAL A 44 14.21 7.67 -14.77
C VAL A 44 14.25 9.01 -14.04
N ASP A 45 13.17 9.79 -14.07
CA ASP A 45 13.11 11.12 -13.42
C ASP A 45 13.08 11.04 -11.88
N GLN A 46 12.51 9.96 -11.34
CA GLN A 46 12.50 9.67 -9.90
C GLN A 46 13.86 9.13 -9.44
N VAL A 47 14.54 8.36 -10.29
CA VAL A 47 15.85 7.77 -9.99
C VAL A 47 16.98 8.79 -10.14
N TYR A 48 16.95 9.69 -11.12
CA TYR A 48 18.01 10.65 -11.39
C TYR A 48 17.67 12.06 -10.91
N ASP A 49 18.68 12.79 -10.47
CA ASP A 49 18.53 14.23 -10.24
C ASP A 49 18.74 15.01 -11.53
N ARG A 50 17.70 15.71 -11.99
CA ARG A 50 17.70 16.51 -13.22
C ARG A 50 18.80 17.57 -13.24
N ARG A 51 19.25 18.07 -12.09
CA ARG A 51 20.30 19.11 -12.01
C ARG A 51 21.70 18.53 -12.05
N THR A 52 21.94 17.44 -11.33
CA THR A 52 23.29 16.86 -11.18
C THR A 52 23.56 15.74 -12.18
N GLY A 53 22.53 15.18 -12.80
CA GLY A 53 22.62 14.04 -13.70
C GLY A 53 22.98 12.73 -13.01
N LYS A 54 23.08 12.72 -11.67
CA LYS A 54 23.49 11.56 -10.88
C LYS A 54 22.27 10.81 -10.32
N PRO A 55 22.38 9.48 -10.09
CA PRO A 55 21.34 8.73 -9.42
C PRO A 55 21.18 9.17 -7.95
N ARG A 56 19.93 9.26 -7.51
CA ARG A 56 19.53 9.62 -6.14
C ARG A 56 19.63 8.39 -5.24
N HIS A 57 20.83 8.16 -4.69
CA HIS A 57 21.11 6.96 -3.88
C HIS A 57 20.16 6.76 -2.68
N GLU A 58 19.76 7.82 -1.99
CA GLU A 58 18.81 7.71 -0.86
C GLU A 58 17.43 7.22 -1.32
N VAL A 59 16.92 7.71 -2.46
CA VAL A 59 15.63 7.28 -3.03
C VAL A 59 15.69 5.80 -3.41
N LEU A 60 16.76 5.39 -4.10
CA LEU A 60 16.99 4.00 -4.47
C LEU A 60 17.08 3.09 -3.24
N ARG A 61 17.83 3.49 -2.20
CA ARG A 61 17.97 2.72 -0.95
C ARG A 61 16.62 2.49 -0.29
N ASP A 62 15.86 3.56 -0.06
CA ASP A 62 14.59 3.50 0.65
C ASP A 62 13.54 2.70 -0.14
N HIS A 63 13.62 2.70 -1.47
CA HIS A 63 12.74 1.92 -2.33
C HIS A 63 13.12 0.44 -2.37
N PHE A 64 14.40 0.11 -2.48
CA PHE A 64 14.86 -1.28 -2.51
C PHE A 64 14.71 -2.02 -1.17
N ILE A 65 14.82 -1.32 -0.03
CA ILE A 65 14.51 -1.90 1.30
C ILE A 65 13.05 -2.41 1.36
N LYS A 66 12.15 -1.76 0.63
CA LYS A 66 10.73 -2.12 0.53
C LYS A 66 10.43 -3.01 -0.67
N GLU A 67 11.46 -3.67 -1.21
CA GLU A 67 11.38 -4.59 -2.35
C GLU A 67 10.85 -3.96 -3.64
N GLY A 68 10.90 -2.63 -3.74
CA GLY A 68 10.49 -1.91 -4.93
C GLY A 68 11.45 -2.12 -6.10
N ARG A 69 10.99 -1.84 -7.32
CA ARG A 69 11.77 -2.00 -8.56
C ARG A 69 11.88 -0.67 -9.28
N ILE A 70 12.80 -0.59 -10.22
CA ILE A 70 12.91 0.56 -11.12
C ILE A 70 12.57 0.11 -12.55
N GLU A 71 12.23 1.07 -13.40
CA GLU A 71 12.05 0.83 -14.82
C GLU A 71 13.34 0.33 -15.48
N GLU A 72 13.18 -0.40 -16.58
CA GLU A 72 14.27 -1.02 -17.29
C GLU A 72 15.26 0.03 -17.82
N GLU A 73 14.79 1.14 -18.38
CA GLU A 73 15.65 2.22 -18.85
C GLU A 73 16.52 2.81 -17.73
N ALA A 74 15.95 2.98 -16.53
CA ALA A 74 16.68 3.50 -15.38
C ALA A 74 17.78 2.52 -14.93
N ALA A 75 17.46 1.21 -14.90
CA ALA A 75 18.40 0.16 -14.54
C ALA A 75 19.56 0.04 -15.53
N ILE A 76 19.24 -0.04 -16.83
CA ILE A 76 20.25 -0.12 -17.90
C ILE A 76 21.20 1.06 -17.81
N ARG A 77 20.67 2.27 -17.63
CA ARG A 77 21.48 3.48 -17.53
C ARG A 77 22.46 3.44 -16.35
N ILE A 78 22.01 3.02 -15.16
CA ILE A 78 22.90 2.88 -13.98
C ILE A 78 24.04 1.91 -14.29
N ILE A 79 23.71 0.74 -14.86
CA ILE A 79 24.71 -0.29 -15.19
C ILE A 79 25.73 0.24 -16.19
N GLN A 80 25.27 0.95 -17.23
CA GLN A 80 26.14 1.54 -18.24
C GLN A 80 27.06 2.61 -17.66
N GLU A 81 26.56 3.52 -16.83
CA GLU A 81 27.38 4.57 -16.20
C GLU A 81 28.46 3.97 -15.28
N CYS A 82 28.15 2.90 -14.55
CA CYS A 82 29.13 2.17 -13.73
C CYS A 82 30.16 1.39 -14.58
N THR A 83 29.80 0.99 -15.80
CA THR A 83 30.67 0.21 -16.69
C THR A 83 31.55 1.10 -17.56
N VAL A 84 31.12 2.31 -17.91
CA VAL A 84 31.88 3.21 -18.80
C VAL A 84 32.90 4.06 -18.04
N ASN A 85 32.67 4.34 -16.75
CA ASN A 85 33.54 5.18 -15.93
C ASN A 85 34.79 4.46 -15.37
N ILE A 86 35.27 3.39 -16.02
CA ILE A 86 36.49 2.62 -15.65
C ILE A 86 37.71 2.91 -16.54
N ASN A 87 37.68 3.96 -17.37
CA ASN A 87 38.84 4.40 -18.17
C ASN A 87 39.65 5.52 -17.51
#